data_AF-Q832A3-F1
#
_entry.id   AF-Q832A3-F1
#
_cell.length_a   1.000
_cell.length_b   1.000
_cell.length_c   1.000
_cell.angle_alpha   90.00
_cell.angle_beta   90.00
_cell.angle_gamma   90.00
#
_symmetry.space_group_name_H-M   'P 1'
#
loop_
_entity.id
_entity.type
_entity.pdbx_description
1 polymer ?
#
loop_
_entity_poly.entity_id
_entity_poly.type
_entity_poly.pdbx_seq_one_letter_code
_entity_poly.pdbx_strand_id
1 'polypeptide(L)'
;MAQRNLDYRLLKDRRNEYGVSQNKLAIACGLSRTYLNLIENGGVTASTKTMRKIFDQLESFNPDLPLTLLFDYVRIRFSTTDVRKIIQELLHLKFEYMLHEDYAFYSYQEQYVMGDIVVMLSHEEDKGVLLELKGRGCRQFETFLLAQKRSWYDFFEDCLKTGGVMKRLDLAINDRVGLLDISDLTKKCQKEECISLFRTFKSYRSGELLKADEKDGMGNTLYIGSLKSEVYFCLYEKDYEQYIKLGIPLDQTETKNRFEIRLKNDRAYHAIQDLLKGRSIESTTFSIINRYLRFADKVEGKRRTNWPLNEQWGRFIGRNRKEIQLTSEPKPYTIERTLNWLGRQVAPTWKMAKELDRLNQTTYIQDMVRNARLSDQHKKILEQQSMAIENLIV
;
A
#
# COMPACT_ATOMS: atom_id res chain seq x y z
N MET A 1 26.97 -22.52 3.07
CA MET A 1 26.59 -21.16 2.65
C MET A 1 27.86 -20.48 2.14
N ALA A 2 27.99 -20.28 0.83
CA ALA A 2 29.16 -19.60 0.28
C ALA A 2 29.27 -18.19 0.88
N GLN A 3 30.47 -17.84 1.32
CA GLN A 3 30.85 -16.51 1.77
C GLN A 3 30.63 -15.58 0.56
N ARG A 4 29.44 -14.96 0.43
CA ARG A 4 29.22 -13.90 -0.57
C ARG A 4 30.32 -12.88 -0.30
N ASN A 5 31.17 -12.60 -1.28
CA ASN A 5 32.10 -11.47 -1.21
C ASN A 5 31.23 -10.21 -1.07
N LEU A 6 31.09 -9.72 0.16
CA LEU A 6 30.36 -8.49 0.50
C LEU A 6 31.25 -7.31 0.11
N ASP A 7 31.41 -7.11 -1.19
CA ASP A 7 32.24 -6.07 -1.79
C ASP A 7 31.42 -4.80 -2.06
N TYR A 8 32.04 -3.63 -1.92
CA TYR A 8 31.40 -2.34 -2.15
C TYR A 8 31.03 -2.13 -3.63
N ARG A 9 31.78 -2.72 -4.56
CA ARG A 9 31.46 -2.67 -6.01
C ARG A 9 30.16 -3.42 -6.29
N LEU A 10 30.08 -4.65 -5.79
CA LEU A 10 28.87 -5.47 -5.90
C LEU A 10 27.65 -4.78 -5.27
N LEU A 11 27.84 -4.10 -4.14
CA LEU A 11 26.78 -3.32 -3.48
C LEU A 11 26.25 -2.22 -4.42
N LYS A 12 27.16 -1.41 -4.97
CA LYS A 12 26.82 -0.29 -5.85
C LYS A 12 26.15 -0.77 -7.14
N ASP A 13 26.68 -1.82 -7.76
CA ASP A 13 26.15 -2.38 -9.00
C ASP A 13 24.74 -2.93 -8.80
N ARG A 14 24.52 -3.78 -7.79
CA ARG A 14 23.18 -4.29 -7.47
C ARG A 14 22.20 -3.20 -7.10
N ARG A 15 22.64 -2.18 -6.35
CA ARG A 15 21.76 -1.05 -6.01
C ARG A 15 21.28 -0.33 -7.25
N ASN A 16 22.17 -0.12 -8.22
CA ASN A 16 21.82 0.51 -9.49
C ASN A 16 20.93 -0.40 -10.35
N GLU A 17 21.23 -1.70 -10.41
CA GLU A 17 20.43 -2.72 -11.11
C GLU A 17 18.97 -2.73 -10.59
N TYR A 18 18.78 -2.66 -9.26
CA TYR A 18 17.46 -2.61 -8.65
C TYR A 18 16.79 -1.22 -8.74
N GLY A 19 17.44 -0.22 -9.33
CA GLY A 19 16.92 1.15 -9.44
C GLY A 19 16.76 1.86 -8.08
N VAL A 20 17.51 1.45 -7.05
CA VAL A 20 17.38 1.97 -5.69
C VAL A 20 18.29 3.18 -5.49
N SER A 21 17.75 4.30 -5.00
CA SER A 21 18.59 5.47 -4.67
C SER A 21 19.39 5.23 -3.39
N GLN A 22 20.57 5.87 -3.27
CA GLN A 22 21.36 5.84 -2.03
C GLN A 22 20.55 6.33 -0.82
N ASN A 23 19.71 7.35 -1.01
CA ASN A 23 18.87 7.87 0.07
C ASN A 23 17.90 6.79 0.60
N LYS A 24 17.21 6.09 -0.31
CA LYS A 24 16.25 5.03 0.02
C LYS A 24 16.92 3.88 0.78
N LEU A 25 18.06 3.40 0.30
CA LEU A 25 18.79 2.32 0.97
C LEU A 25 19.34 2.77 2.34
N ALA A 26 19.86 3.99 2.43
CA ALA A 26 20.40 4.52 3.68
C ALA A 26 19.33 4.61 4.78
N ILE A 27 18.15 5.17 4.47
CA ILE A 27 17.02 5.26 5.42
C ILE A 27 16.59 3.87 5.88
N ALA A 28 16.42 2.94 4.95
CA ALA A 28 16.03 1.56 5.29
C ALA A 28 17.07 0.87 6.20
N CYS A 29 18.35 1.20 6.04
CA CYS A 29 19.43 0.70 6.89
C CYS A 29 19.59 1.47 8.20
N GLY A 30 18.91 2.61 8.40
CA GLY A 30 19.17 3.53 9.51
C GLY A 30 20.57 4.15 9.45
N LEU A 31 21.06 4.45 8.24
CA LEU A 31 22.37 5.05 7.96
C LEU A 31 22.20 6.44 7.34
N SER A 32 23.26 7.25 7.39
CA SER A 32 23.29 8.50 6.61
C SER A 32 23.60 8.19 5.14
N ARG A 33 23.01 8.97 4.21
CA ARG A 33 23.32 8.88 2.78
C ARG A 33 24.82 9.07 2.51
N THR A 34 25.45 10.01 3.22
CA THR A 34 26.90 10.28 3.10
C THR A 34 27.73 9.06 3.46
N TYR A 35 27.38 8.38 4.56
CA TYR A 35 28.10 7.17 4.97
C TYR A 35 27.94 6.04 3.96
N LEU A 36 26.72 5.80 3.44
CA LEU A 36 26.51 4.82 2.38
C LEU A 36 27.30 5.16 1.10
N ASN A 37 27.36 6.43 0.73
CA ASN A 37 28.14 6.89 -0.42
C ASN A 37 29.64 6.62 -0.24
N LEU A 38 30.20 6.88 0.95
CA LEU A 38 31.60 6.56 1.25
C LEU A 38 31.87 5.05 1.16
N ILE A 39 30.94 4.20 1.63
CA ILE A 39 31.06 2.74 1.51
C ILE A 39 31.10 2.35 0.03
N GLU A 40 30.11 2.78 -0.78
CA GLU A 40 29.98 2.41 -2.19
C GLU A 40 31.13 2.88 -3.08
N ASN A 41 31.91 3.87 -2.63
CA ASN A 41 33.08 4.37 -3.35
C ASN A 41 34.41 3.93 -2.74
N GLY A 42 34.39 3.03 -1.74
CA GLY A 42 35.60 2.53 -1.08
C GLY A 42 36.29 3.54 -0.17
N GLY A 43 35.65 4.68 0.15
CA GLY A 43 36.18 5.69 1.05
C GLY A 43 36.13 5.29 2.53
N VAL A 44 35.30 4.30 2.89
CA VAL A 44 35.28 3.69 4.23
C VAL A 44 34.96 2.20 4.15
N THR A 45 35.64 1.40 4.98
CA THR A 45 35.33 -0.02 5.15
C THR A 45 34.32 -0.19 6.28
N ALA A 46 33.07 -0.52 5.94
CA ALA A 46 32.05 -0.82 6.93
C ALA A 46 32.29 -2.20 7.58
N SER A 47 31.85 -2.36 8.83
CA SER A 47 31.91 -3.66 9.51
C SER A 47 31.14 -4.74 8.74
N THR A 48 31.55 -6.01 8.88
CA THR A 48 30.84 -7.15 8.27
C THR A 48 29.36 -7.18 8.64
N LYS A 49 29.02 -6.81 9.88
CA LYS A 49 27.63 -6.73 10.35
C LYS A 49 26.84 -5.65 9.61
N THR A 50 27.44 -4.48 9.43
CA THR A 50 26.84 -3.36 8.69
C THR A 50 26.67 -3.73 7.22
N MET A 51 27.71 -4.29 6.58
CA MET A 51 27.63 -4.72 5.18
C MET A 51 26.56 -5.78 4.94
N ARG A 52 26.44 -6.78 5.83
CA ARG A 52 25.34 -7.76 5.77
C ARG A 52 23.99 -7.08 5.87
N LYS A 53 23.80 -6.19 6.85
CA LYS A 53 22.55 -5.42 6.99
C LYS A 53 22.20 -4.65 5.71
N ILE A 54 23.18 -3.98 5.09
CA ILE A 54 22.97 -3.24 3.85
C ILE A 54 22.56 -4.17 2.72
N PHE A 55 23.25 -5.28 2.53
CA PHE A 55 22.91 -6.26 1.48
C PHE A 55 21.55 -6.91 1.73
N ASP A 56 21.24 -7.33 2.95
CA ASP A 56 19.94 -7.91 3.30
C ASP A 56 18.80 -6.93 3.04
N GLN A 57 19.01 -5.65 3.37
CA GLN A 57 18.05 -4.58 3.07
C GLN A 57 17.98 -4.24 1.58
N LEU A 58 19.08 -4.35 0.83
CA LEU A 58 19.06 -4.14 -0.61
C LEU A 58 18.29 -5.23 -1.33
N GLU A 59 18.46 -6.50 -0.93
CA GLU A 59 17.75 -7.63 -1.52
C GLU A 59 16.24 -7.54 -1.31
N SER A 60 15.76 -6.79 -0.31
CA SER A 60 14.32 -6.52 -0.16
C SER A 60 13.74 -5.56 -1.18
N PHE A 61 14.59 -4.86 -1.93
CA PHE A 61 14.19 -4.02 -3.05
C PHE A 61 14.35 -4.73 -4.40
N ASN A 62 14.72 -6.01 -4.39
CA ASN A 62 14.81 -6.78 -5.62
C ASN A 62 13.42 -6.81 -6.31
N PRO A 63 13.31 -6.34 -7.57
CA PRO A 63 12.05 -6.31 -8.30
C PRO A 63 11.49 -7.72 -8.59
N ASP A 64 12.35 -8.75 -8.57
CA ASP A 64 11.96 -10.13 -8.86
C ASP A 64 11.52 -10.92 -7.63
N LEU A 65 11.30 -10.24 -6.48
CA LEU A 65 10.81 -10.91 -5.28
C LEU A 65 9.43 -11.53 -5.52
N PRO A 66 9.22 -12.81 -5.16
CA PRO A 66 7.93 -13.46 -5.37
C PRO A 66 6.84 -12.88 -4.47
N LEU A 67 7.21 -12.41 -3.28
CA LEU A 67 6.33 -11.80 -2.29
C LEU A 67 6.91 -10.45 -1.85
N THR A 68 6.05 -9.43 -1.76
CA THR A 68 6.38 -8.14 -1.16
C THR A 68 5.40 -7.80 -0.06
N LEU A 69 5.82 -7.04 0.96
CA LEU A 69 5.01 -6.74 2.14
C LEU A 69 4.99 -5.24 2.38
N LEU A 70 3.81 -4.65 2.52
CA LEU A 70 3.61 -3.21 2.61
C LEU A 70 2.46 -2.81 3.53
N PHE A 71 2.43 -1.54 3.94
CA PHE A 71 1.26 -0.93 4.57
C PHE A 71 0.24 -0.54 3.50
N ASP A 72 -1.00 -1.02 3.61
CA ASP A 72 -2.07 -0.76 2.62
C ASP A 72 -3.22 0.08 3.18
N TYR A 73 -3.24 0.29 4.50
CA TYR A 73 -4.15 1.24 5.14
C TYR A 73 -3.60 1.66 6.50
N VAL A 74 -3.63 2.95 6.79
CA VAL A 74 -3.33 3.50 8.12
C VAL A 74 -4.41 4.50 8.49
N ARG A 75 -5.00 4.35 9.68
CA ARG A 75 -5.92 5.33 10.23
C ARG A 75 -5.68 5.55 11.71
N ILE A 76 -5.39 6.80 12.07
CA ILE A 76 -4.95 7.19 13.41
C ILE A 76 -5.76 8.41 13.82
N ARG A 77 -6.31 8.37 15.03
CA ARG A 77 -7.06 9.46 15.63
C ARG A 77 -6.19 10.16 16.67
N PHE A 78 -6.23 11.47 16.73
CA PHE A 78 -5.54 12.29 17.71
C PHE A 78 -6.57 13.10 18.49
N SER A 79 -6.53 13.03 19.82
CA SER A 79 -7.40 13.84 20.71
C SER A 79 -6.91 15.29 20.75
N THR A 80 -7.05 16.00 19.64
CA THR A 80 -6.77 17.43 19.48
C THR A 80 -7.67 17.99 18.39
N THR A 81 -8.09 19.24 18.51
CA THR A 81 -8.78 19.98 17.45
C THR A 81 -7.82 20.84 16.61
N ASP A 82 -6.54 20.85 16.97
CA ASP A 82 -5.49 21.53 16.20
C ASP A 82 -5.02 20.65 15.02
N VAL A 83 -5.75 20.74 13.91
CA VAL A 83 -5.41 20.04 12.67
C VAL A 83 -4.09 20.52 12.05
N ARG A 84 -3.74 21.79 12.27
CA ARG A 84 -2.52 22.38 11.75
C ARG A 84 -1.30 21.75 12.41
N LYS A 85 -1.35 21.55 13.73
CA LYS A 85 -0.32 20.81 14.46
C LYS A 85 -0.10 19.41 13.90
N ILE A 86 -1.17 18.65 13.62
CA ILE A 86 -1.04 17.31 13.04
C ILE A 86 -0.40 17.38 11.64
N ILE A 87 -0.83 18.31 10.79
CA ILE A 87 -0.31 18.42 9.42
C ILE A 87 1.15 18.91 9.40
N GLN A 88 1.48 19.96 10.14
CA GLN A 88 2.81 20.58 10.07
C GLN A 88 3.83 19.90 10.98
N GLU A 89 3.48 19.54 12.22
CA GLU A 89 4.44 19.03 13.19
C GLU A 89 4.57 17.51 13.16
N LEU A 90 3.51 16.76 12.80
CA LEU A 90 3.56 15.29 12.77
C LEU A 90 3.82 14.76 11.36
N LEU A 91 3.04 15.23 10.38
CA LEU A 91 3.20 14.81 8.97
C LEU A 91 4.33 15.55 8.25
N HIS A 92 4.80 16.67 8.80
CA HIS A 92 5.80 17.56 8.20
C HIS A 92 5.38 18.02 6.79
N LEU A 93 4.09 18.34 6.65
CA LEU A 93 3.50 18.86 5.41
C LEU A 93 3.14 20.33 5.60
N LYS A 94 3.35 21.13 4.56
CA LYS A 94 2.95 22.54 4.55
C LYS A 94 1.43 22.67 4.44
N PHE A 95 0.85 23.32 5.45
CA PHE A 95 -0.59 23.43 5.60
C PHE A 95 -1.23 24.22 4.44
N GLU A 96 -0.53 25.23 3.94
CA GLU A 96 -1.01 26.08 2.86
C GLU A 96 -1.30 25.31 1.58
N TYR A 97 -0.71 24.12 1.36
CA TYR A 97 -0.97 23.29 0.18
C TYR A 97 -2.12 22.30 0.35
N MET A 98 -2.72 22.21 1.54
CA MET A 98 -3.87 21.33 1.76
C MET A 98 -5.12 21.91 1.08
N LEU A 99 -5.86 21.06 0.38
CA LEU A 99 -7.22 21.37 -0.08
C LEU A 99 -8.17 21.24 1.11
N HIS A 100 -8.88 22.30 1.43
CA HIS A 100 -9.90 22.30 2.48
C HIS A 100 -11.29 22.07 1.89
N GLU A 101 -12.09 21.26 2.58
CA GLU A 101 -13.49 20.99 2.25
C GLU A 101 -14.34 20.98 3.53
N ASP A 102 -15.50 21.66 3.51
CA ASP A 102 -16.46 21.77 4.63
C ASP A 102 -17.35 20.53 4.80
N TYR A 103 -16.84 19.34 4.42
CA TYR A 103 -17.50 18.07 4.64
C TYR A 103 -16.45 16.98 4.82
N ALA A 104 -16.77 15.94 5.59
CA ALA A 104 -15.91 14.77 5.75
C ALA A 104 -16.72 13.50 6.02
N PHE A 105 -16.02 12.39 6.24
CA PHE A 105 -16.61 11.10 6.58
C PHE A 105 -16.65 10.87 8.10
N TYR A 106 -17.34 9.82 8.53
CA TYR A 106 -17.37 9.38 9.93
C TYR A 106 -17.86 10.44 10.93
N SER A 107 -18.75 11.34 10.48
CA SER A 107 -19.29 12.46 11.28
C SER A 107 -18.25 13.51 11.68
N TYR A 108 -17.13 13.60 10.95
CA TYR A 108 -16.22 14.75 10.99
C TYR A 108 -16.81 15.88 10.14
N GLN A 109 -16.52 17.13 10.53
CA GLN A 109 -17.12 18.31 9.93
C GLN A 109 -16.34 18.81 8.73
N GLU A 110 -15.02 18.69 8.74
CA GLU A 110 -14.14 19.23 7.70
C GLU A 110 -13.02 18.25 7.34
N GLN A 111 -12.44 18.41 6.16
CA GLN A 111 -11.21 17.69 5.80
C GLN A 111 -10.19 18.56 5.06
N TYR A 112 -8.94 18.15 5.22
CA TYR A 112 -7.76 18.72 4.59
C TYR A 112 -7.09 17.61 3.78
N VAL A 113 -6.95 17.83 2.47
CA VAL A 113 -6.54 16.81 1.50
C VAL A 113 -5.29 17.24 0.74
N MET A 114 -4.28 16.37 0.72
CA MET A 114 -3.13 16.48 -0.17
C MET A 114 -3.01 15.20 -0.99
N GLY A 115 -3.53 15.23 -2.23
CA GLY A 115 -3.67 14.03 -3.04
C GLY A 115 -4.55 12.96 -2.40
N ASP A 116 -3.97 11.80 -2.07
CA ASP A 116 -4.57 10.67 -1.36
C ASP A 116 -4.30 10.66 0.17
N ILE A 117 -3.70 11.73 0.73
CA ILE A 117 -3.55 11.94 2.17
C ILE A 117 -4.74 12.77 2.67
N VAL A 118 -5.54 12.20 3.58
CA VAL A 118 -6.75 12.85 4.10
C VAL A 118 -6.63 13.04 5.61
N VAL A 119 -6.80 14.28 6.07
CA VAL A 119 -6.84 14.64 7.49
C VAL A 119 -8.19 15.27 7.78
N MET A 120 -9.02 14.58 8.56
CA MET A 120 -10.36 15.05 8.91
C MET A 120 -10.33 15.73 10.28
N LEU A 121 -11.09 16.80 10.44
CA LEU A 121 -11.21 17.55 11.68
C LEU A 121 -12.62 17.44 12.25
N SER A 122 -12.69 17.16 13.55
CA SER A 122 -13.88 17.39 14.34
C SER A 122 -13.63 18.48 15.37
N HIS A 123 -14.63 19.34 15.58
CA HIS A 123 -14.58 20.36 16.62
C HIS A 123 -14.81 19.77 18.03
N GLU A 124 -15.23 18.50 18.11
CA GLU A 124 -15.37 17.77 19.35
C GLU A 124 -14.02 17.10 19.68
N GLU A 125 -13.45 17.38 20.86
CA GLU A 125 -12.11 16.92 21.24
C GLU A 125 -12.00 15.39 21.41
N ASP A 126 -13.12 14.72 21.72
CA ASP A 126 -13.21 13.27 21.84
C ASP A 126 -13.01 12.55 20.49
N LYS A 127 -13.42 13.18 19.39
CA LYS A 127 -13.08 12.76 18.02
C LYS A 127 -11.74 13.35 17.61
N GLY A 128 -11.58 14.66 17.71
CA GLY A 128 -10.37 15.41 17.38
C GLY A 128 -10.02 15.32 15.90
N VAL A 129 -8.77 14.98 15.59
CA VAL A 129 -8.24 14.89 14.22
C VAL A 129 -8.05 13.43 13.80
N LEU A 130 -8.45 13.08 12.58
CA LEU A 130 -8.33 11.73 12.03
C LEU A 130 -7.51 11.74 10.75
N LEU A 131 -6.33 11.12 10.80
CA LEU A 131 -5.54 10.82 9.62
C LEU A 131 -6.06 9.53 8.97
N GLU A 132 -6.31 9.55 7.66
CA GLU A 132 -6.61 8.37 6.86
C GLU A 132 -5.69 8.29 5.62
N LEU A 133 -4.89 7.23 5.58
CA LEU A 133 -4.06 6.85 4.45
C LEU A 133 -4.57 5.53 3.89
N LYS A 134 -5.27 5.56 2.76
CA LYS A 134 -5.63 4.34 2.00
C LYS A 134 -4.40 3.79 1.28
N GLY A 135 -4.52 2.68 0.53
CA GLY A 135 -3.37 2.07 -0.15
C GLY A 135 -2.53 3.05 -0.99
N ARG A 136 -3.17 3.89 -1.81
CA ARG A 136 -2.46 4.96 -2.55
C ARG A 136 -1.92 6.07 -1.64
N GLY A 137 -2.68 6.47 -0.63
CA GLY A 137 -2.23 7.42 0.38
C GLY A 137 -0.99 6.94 1.13
N CYS A 138 -0.85 5.63 1.38
CA CYS A 138 0.36 5.04 1.95
C CYS A 138 1.55 5.17 0.99
N ARG A 139 1.37 4.88 -0.32
CA ARG A 139 2.43 5.03 -1.33
C ARG A 139 2.83 6.50 -1.54
N GLN A 140 1.86 7.41 -1.51
CA GLN A 140 2.13 8.84 -1.54
C GLN A 140 2.87 9.30 -0.29
N PHE A 141 2.43 8.86 0.89
CA PHE A 141 3.07 9.24 2.14
C PHE A 141 4.49 8.71 2.26
N GLU A 142 4.80 7.52 1.72
CA GLU A 142 6.17 7.02 1.57
C GLU A 142 7.08 7.97 0.80
N THR A 143 6.53 8.73 -0.15
CA THR A 143 7.28 9.74 -0.91
C THR A 143 7.68 10.91 -0.02
N PHE A 144 6.76 11.37 0.83
CA PHE A 144 7.05 12.42 1.82
C PHE A 144 8.03 11.93 2.89
N LEU A 145 7.83 10.73 3.43
CA LEU A 145 8.77 10.13 4.39
C LEU A 145 10.18 10.05 3.81
N LEU A 146 10.32 9.61 2.55
CA LEU A 146 11.61 9.54 1.86
C LEU A 146 12.28 10.92 1.72
N ALA A 147 11.52 11.95 1.36
CA ALA A 147 12.02 13.33 1.25
C ALA A 147 12.41 13.91 2.63
N GLN A 148 11.64 13.58 3.67
CA GLN A 148 11.89 13.94 5.07
C GLN A 148 13.00 13.11 5.73
N LYS A 149 13.57 12.12 5.03
CA LYS A 149 14.54 11.14 5.55
C LYS A 149 14.02 10.33 6.75
N ARG A 150 12.72 10.06 6.76
CA ARG A 150 12.00 9.28 7.77
C ARG A 150 11.58 7.93 7.19
N SER A 151 11.41 6.96 8.07
CA SER A 151 10.80 5.66 7.79
C SER A 151 9.37 5.60 8.36
N TRP A 152 8.62 4.57 7.99
CA TRP A 152 7.34 4.26 8.64
C TRP A 152 7.49 4.06 10.16
N TYR A 153 8.62 3.50 10.60
CA TYR A 153 8.87 3.29 12.03
C TYR A 153 8.99 4.62 12.77
N ASP A 154 9.72 5.59 12.21
CA ASP A 154 9.86 6.93 12.81
C ASP A 154 8.49 7.61 12.89
N PHE A 155 7.70 7.53 11.82
CA PHE A 155 6.33 8.05 11.78
C PHE A 155 5.42 7.44 12.85
N PHE A 156 5.40 6.11 13.00
CA PHE A 156 4.56 5.45 14.00
C PHE A 156 5.04 5.74 15.43
N GLU A 157 6.35 5.85 15.67
CA GLU A 157 6.88 6.30 16.96
C GLU A 157 6.39 7.71 17.31
N ASP A 158 6.44 8.65 16.36
CA ASP A 158 5.98 10.04 16.57
C ASP A 158 4.46 10.09 16.80
N CYS A 159 3.70 9.28 16.06
CA CYS A 159 2.26 9.13 16.27
C CYS A 159 1.93 8.67 17.70
N LEU A 160 2.62 7.64 18.20
CA LEU A 160 2.40 7.15 19.56
C LEU A 160 2.81 8.16 20.63
N LYS A 161 3.94 8.85 20.45
CA LYS A 161 4.38 9.93 21.36
C LYS A 161 3.37 11.08 21.42
N THR A 162 2.67 11.35 20.32
CA THR A 162 1.63 12.39 20.22
C THR A 162 0.26 11.89 20.73
N GLY A 163 0.18 10.70 21.32
CA GLY A 163 -1.08 10.13 21.83
C GLY A 163 -2.02 9.62 20.73
N GLY A 164 -1.49 9.26 19.56
CA GLY A 164 -2.24 8.73 18.44
C GLY A 164 -2.90 7.39 18.77
N VAL A 165 -4.22 7.32 18.59
CA VAL A 165 -5.04 6.12 18.77
C VAL A 165 -5.17 5.38 17.45
N MET A 166 -4.58 4.19 17.38
CA MET A 166 -4.60 3.34 16.18
C MET A 166 -6.01 2.82 15.91
N LYS A 167 -6.68 3.32 14.86
CA LYS A 167 -8.05 2.91 14.50
C LYS A 167 -8.09 1.84 13.44
N ARG A 168 -7.14 1.82 12.51
CA ARG A 168 -7.00 0.76 11.49
C ARG A 168 -5.57 0.66 10.97
N LEU A 169 -5.13 -0.57 10.77
CA LEU A 169 -3.89 -0.93 10.09
C LEU A 169 -4.18 -2.09 9.15
N ASP A 170 -3.89 -1.93 7.87
CA ASP A 170 -3.91 -3.04 6.93
C ASP A 170 -2.47 -3.35 6.47
N LEU A 171 -2.02 -4.58 6.70
CA LEU A 171 -0.75 -5.10 6.18
C LEU A 171 -1.08 -5.94 4.94
N ALA A 172 -0.44 -5.67 3.82
CA ALA A 172 -0.65 -6.45 2.60
C ALA A 172 0.60 -7.20 2.18
N ILE A 173 0.40 -8.44 1.76
CA ILE A 173 1.39 -9.25 1.07
C ILE A 173 0.94 -9.35 -0.39
N ASN A 174 1.74 -8.83 -1.31
CA ASN A 174 1.55 -9.03 -2.74
C ASN A 174 2.21 -10.34 -3.15
N ASP A 175 1.50 -11.16 -3.91
CA ASP A 175 1.99 -12.38 -4.53
C ASP A 175 2.09 -12.18 -6.04
N ARG A 176 3.34 -12.12 -6.52
CA ARG A 176 3.67 -11.86 -7.94
C ARG A 176 3.75 -13.14 -8.76
N VAL A 177 3.97 -14.28 -8.11
CA VAL A 177 4.19 -15.56 -8.81
C VAL A 177 2.93 -16.44 -8.82
N GLY A 178 1.93 -16.14 -8.00
CA GLY A 178 0.69 -16.90 -7.93
C GLY A 178 0.74 -18.06 -6.93
N LEU A 179 1.43 -17.89 -5.80
CA LEU A 179 1.41 -18.85 -4.68
C LEU A 179 0.01 -19.01 -4.06
N LEU A 180 -0.84 -17.99 -4.16
CA LEU A 180 -2.17 -17.98 -3.58
C LEU A 180 -3.24 -18.15 -4.66
N ASP A 181 -3.65 -19.39 -4.95
CA ASP A 181 -4.83 -19.63 -5.77
C ASP A 181 -6.11 -19.35 -4.95
N ILE A 182 -6.76 -18.20 -5.19
CA ILE A 182 -7.92 -17.75 -4.42
C ILE A 182 -9.11 -18.71 -4.58
N SER A 183 -9.26 -19.33 -5.75
CA SER A 183 -10.31 -20.31 -6.04
C SER A 183 -10.07 -21.61 -5.27
N ASP A 184 -8.83 -22.12 -5.27
CA ASP A 184 -8.46 -23.30 -4.50
C ASP A 184 -8.60 -23.05 -2.99
N LEU A 185 -8.07 -21.94 -2.47
CA LEU A 185 -8.21 -21.59 -1.05
C LEU A 185 -9.68 -21.47 -0.62
N THR A 186 -10.55 -20.96 -1.50
CA THR A 186 -12.00 -20.94 -1.26
C THR A 186 -12.57 -22.36 -1.16
N LYS A 187 -12.19 -23.28 -2.05
CA LYS A 187 -12.58 -24.70 -1.98
C LYS A 187 -12.06 -25.35 -0.70
N LYS A 188 -10.83 -25.04 -0.27
CA LYS A 188 -10.27 -25.55 1.01
C LYS A 188 -11.06 -25.05 2.21
N CYS A 189 -11.53 -23.80 2.21
CA CYS A 189 -12.46 -23.31 3.25
C CYS A 189 -13.77 -24.12 3.27
N GLN A 190 -14.37 -24.39 2.11
CA GLN A 190 -15.60 -25.19 1.99
C GLN A 190 -15.43 -26.64 2.43
N LYS A 191 -14.24 -27.22 2.23
CA LYS A 191 -13.88 -28.60 2.62
C LYS A 191 -13.37 -28.72 4.07
N GLU A 192 -13.46 -27.66 4.86
CA GLU A 192 -12.94 -27.57 6.24
C GLU A 192 -11.41 -27.72 6.37
N GLU A 193 -10.69 -27.57 5.26
CA GLU A 193 -9.23 -27.63 5.19
C GLU A 193 -8.55 -26.32 5.63
N CYS A 194 -9.33 -25.26 5.88
CA CYS A 194 -8.90 -24.07 6.60
C CYS A 194 -9.08 -24.28 8.11
N ILE A 195 -7.99 -24.45 8.84
CA ILE A 195 -7.99 -24.56 10.31
C ILE A 195 -7.80 -23.16 10.86
N SER A 196 -8.83 -22.61 11.49
CA SER A 196 -8.90 -21.17 11.79
C SER A 196 -9.55 -20.88 13.13
N LEU A 197 -9.13 -19.79 13.79
CA LEU A 197 -9.83 -19.17 14.91
C LEU A 197 -11.08 -18.39 14.45
N PHE A 198 -11.15 -18.04 13.16
CA PHE A 198 -12.34 -17.43 12.58
C PHE A 198 -13.43 -18.47 12.38
N ARG A 199 -14.69 -18.04 12.56
CA ARG A 199 -15.87 -18.90 12.41
C ARG A 199 -16.59 -18.73 11.07
N THR A 200 -16.24 -17.71 10.30
CA THR A 200 -16.95 -17.34 9.07
C THR A 200 -15.96 -17.00 7.96
N PHE A 201 -16.31 -17.34 6.73
CA PHE A 201 -15.68 -16.82 5.54
C PHE A 201 -16.75 -16.41 4.51
N LYS A 202 -16.40 -15.53 3.58
CA LYS A 202 -17.25 -15.13 2.45
C LYS A 202 -16.41 -15.14 1.18
N SER A 203 -16.93 -15.72 0.12
CA SER A 203 -16.30 -15.70 -1.20
C SER A 203 -17.18 -14.93 -2.18
N TYR A 204 -16.56 -14.05 -2.97
CA TYR A 204 -17.21 -13.32 -4.05
C TYR A 204 -16.53 -13.66 -5.38
N ARG A 205 -17.34 -13.76 -6.43
CA ARG A 205 -16.90 -13.87 -7.81
C ARG A 205 -17.50 -12.70 -8.58
N SER A 206 -16.66 -11.95 -9.27
CA SER A 206 -17.08 -10.75 -10.00
C SER A 206 -16.61 -10.84 -11.45
N GLY A 207 -17.53 -10.68 -12.39
CA GLY A 207 -17.22 -10.66 -13.83
C GLY A 207 -18.28 -9.90 -14.60
N GLU A 208 -17.98 -9.61 -15.86
CA GLU A 208 -18.85 -8.83 -16.73
C GLU A 208 -19.96 -9.71 -17.32
N LEU A 209 -21.20 -9.22 -17.34
CA LEU A 209 -22.37 -9.94 -17.89
C LEU A 209 -22.38 -9.96 -19.43
N LEU A 210 -21.53 -9.18 -20.09
CA LEU A 210 -21.61 -8.90 -21.52
C LEU A 210 -20.20 -8.78 -22.12
N LYS A 211 -19.69 -9.87 -22.68
CA LYS A 211 -18.80 -9.92 -23.86
C LYS A 211 -18.53 -11.38 -24.21
N ALA A 212 -19.05 -11.82 -25.36
CA ALA A 212 -18.92 -13.20 -25.83
C ALA A 212 -17.48 -13.59 -26.22
N ASP A 213 -16.56 -12.62 -26.39
CA ASP A 213 -15.24 -12.85 -27.01
C ASP A 213 -14.03 -12.32 -26.22
N GLU A 214 -14.16 -11.92 -24.95
CA GLU A 214 -13.00 -11.58 -24.12
C GLU A 214 -13.05 -12.37 -22.79
N LYS A 215 -12.27 -13.47 -22.75
CA LYS A 215 -11.91 -14.33 -21.60
C LYS A 215 -12.96 -14.49 -20.48
N ASP A 216 -13.43 -15.73 -20.36
CA ASP A 216 -13.96 -16.32 -19.13
C ASP A 216 -13.02 -16.02 -17.95
N GLY A 217 -13.36 -15.04 -17.12
CA GLY A 217 -12.51 -14.61 -16.01
C GLY A 217 -13.32 -13.81 -15.02
N MET A 218 -13.83 -14.49 -13.99
CA MET A 218 -14.43 -13.84 -12.83
C MET A 218 -13.35 -13.65 -11.77
N GLY A 219 -13.10 -12.42 -11.35
CA GLY A 219 -12.22 -12.09 -10.23
C GLY A 219 -12.70 -12.74 -8.94
N ASN A 220 -11.84 -13.50 -8.27
CA ASN A 220 -12.15 -14.14 -7.00
C ASN A 220 -11.70 -13.27 -5.81
N THR A 221 -12.54 -13.16 -4.79
CA THR A 221 -12.21 -12.55 -3.50
C THR A 221 -12.68 -13.43 -2.35
N LEU A 222 -11.80 -13.70 -1.39
CA LEU A 222 -12.05 -14.49 -0.20
C LEU A 222 -11.81 -13.65 1.06
N TYR A 223 -12.87 -13.42 1.83
CA TYR A 223 -12.80 -12.87 3.17
C TYR A 223 -12.82 -14.00 4.20
N ILE A 224 -11.89 -14.00 5.15
CA ILE A 224 -11.86 -14.96 6.28
C ILE A 224 -11.93 -14.15 7.58
N GLY A 225 -12.94 -14.41 8.40
CA GLY A 225 -13.31 -13.56 9.53
C GLY A 225 -14.46 -12.60 9.20
N SER A 226 -15.02 -11.97 10.24
CA SER A 226 -16.14 -11.04 10.09
C SER A 226 -15.64 -9.64 9.72
N LEU A 227 -16.27 -8.97 8.76
CA LEU A 227 -15.95 -7.56 8.47
C LEU A 227 -16.22 -6.62 9.67
N LYS A 228 -17.01 -7.07 10.65
CA LYS A 228 -17.29 -6.35 11.89
C LYS A 228 -16.25 -6.59 12.98
N SER A 229 -15.45 -7.65 12.91
CA SER A 229 -14.40 -7.91 13.92
C SER A 229 -13.23 -6.95 13.77
N GLU A 230 -12.40 -6.93 14.82
CA GLU A 230 -11.16 -6.14 14.86
C GLU A 230 -10.03 -6.74 14.03
N VAL A 231 -10.18 -7.98 13.58
CA VAL A 231 -9.26 -8.62 12.66
C VAL A 231 -10.03 -9.52 11.70
N TYR A 232 -9.67 -9.46 10.43
CA TYR A 232 -10.10 -10.37 9.37
C TYR A 232 -9.10 -10.30 8.21
N PHE A 233 -9.07 -11.34 7.39
CA PHE A 233 -8.18 -11.42 6.23
C PHE A 233 -8.98 -11.30 4.94
N CYS A 234 -8.38 -10.67 3.93
CA CYS A 234 -8.95 -10.49 2.60
C CYS A 234 -7.93 -10.93 1.56
N LEU A 235 -8.24 -11.96 0.79
CA LEU A 235 -7.41 -12.48 -0.29
C LEU A 235 -8.14 -12.27 -1.61
N TYR A 236 -7.46 -11.76 -2.63
CA TYR A 236 -8.10 -11.53 -3.93
C TYR A 236 -7.10 -11.44 -5.07
N GLU A 237 -7.61 -11.61 -6.28
CA GLU A 237 -6.89 -11.43 -7.55
C GLU A 237 -6.72 -9.92 -7.83
N LYS A 238 -5.51 -9.43 -7.56
CA LYS A 238 -5.15 -8.01 -7.63
C LYS A 238 -5.01 -7.54 -9.06
N ASP A 239 -4.47 -8.38 -9.94
CA ASP A 239 -4.38 -8.13 -11.38
C ASP A 239 -5.76 -7.90 -11.99
N TYR A 240 -6.73 -8.75 -11.67
CA TYR A 240 -8.11 -8.59 -12.08
C TYR A 240 -8.75 -7.32 -11.49
N GLU A 241 -8.50 -7.02 -10.22
CA GLU A 241 -8.96 -5.77 -9.61
C GLU A 241 -8.41 -4.53 -10.34
N GLN A 242 -7.13 -4.53 -10.73
CA GLN A 242 -6.52 -3.44 -11.49
C GLN A 242 -7.08 -3.36 -12.91
N TYR A 243 -7.33 -4.49 -13.57
CA TYR A 243 -8.00 -4.53 -14.86
C TYR A 243 -9.39 -3.90 -14.79
N ILE A 244 -10.24 -4.29 -13.83
CA ILE A 244 -11.58 -3.71 -13.73
C ILE A 244 -11.53 -2.21 -13.39
N LYS A 245 -10.68 -1.80 -12.44
CA LYS A 245 -10.65 -0.39 -11.98
C LYS A 245 -9.94 0.56 -12.93
N LEU A 246 -8.84 0.11 -13.53
CA LEU A 246 -7.91 0.95 -14.29
C LEU A 246 -7.73 0.48 -15.73
N GLY A 247 -8.30 -0.67 -16.13
CA GLY A 247 -8.14 -1.32 -17.44
C GLY A 247 -6.69 -1.54 -17.83
N ILE A 248 -5.85 -1.81 -16.84
CA ILE A 248 -4.49 -2.28 -17.04
C ILE A 248 -4.59 -3.77 -17.42
N PRO A 249 -4.02 -4.20 -18.56
CA PRO A 249 -4.00 -5.61 -18.94
C PRO A 249 -3.39 -6.51 -17.86
N LEU A 250 -3.89 -7.74 -17.74
CA LEU A 250 -3.46 -8.68 -16.68
C LEU A 250 -1.96 -9.01 -16.78
N ASP A 251 -1.43 -9.15 -18.00
CA ASP A 251 -0.01 -9.41 -18.28
C ASP A 251 0.91 -8.22 -17.96
N GLN A 252 0.33 -7.03 -17.78
CA GLN A 252 1.05 -5.81 -17.40
C GLN A 252 0.98 -5.52 -15.89
N THR A 253 0.22 -6.32 -15.11
CA THR A 253 0.12 -6.13 -13.67
C THR A 253 1.14 -6.99 -12.94
N GLU A 254 2.01 -6.36 -12.16
CA GLU A 254 3.10 -7.03 -11.45
C GLU A 254 2.60 -7.95 -10.31
N THR A 255 1.51 -7.57 -9.65
CA THR A 255 0.93 -8.34 -8.54
C THR A 255 -0.28 -9.13 -9.01
N LYS A 256 -0.19 -10.47 -8.98
CA LYS A 256 -1.30 -11.36 -9.32
C LYS A 256 -2.33 -11.40 -8.21
N ASN A 257 -1.91 -11.78 -7.01
CA ASN A 257 -2.79 -11.89 -5.85
C ASN A 257 -2.35 -10.96 -4.73
N ARG A 258 -3.29 -10.58 -3.87
CA ARG A 258 -2.98 -9.87 -2.62
C ARG A 258 -3.65 -10.52 -1.43
N PHE A 259 -2.89 -10.66 -0.35
CA PHE A 259 -3.36 -11.04 0.97
C PHE A 259 -3.30 -9.82 1.90
N GLU A 260 -4.43 -9.33 2.37
CA GLU A 260 -4.52 -8.23 3.33
C GLU A 260 -4.92 -8.74 4.71
N ILE A 261 -4.10 -8.42 5.72
CA ILE A 261 -4.43 -8.53 7.14
C ILE A 261 -5.01 -7.19 7.56
N ARG A 262 -6.30 -7.16 7.89
CA ARG A 262 -6.97 -5.92 8.27
C ARG A 262 -7.22 -5.91 9.77
N LEU A 263 -6.62 -4.95 10.46
CA LEU A 263 -6.63 -4.80 11.91
C LEU A 263 -7.31 -3.50 12.30
N LYS A 264 -8.08 -3.49 13.39
CA LYS A 264 -8.76 -2.31 13.92
C LYS A 264 -8.50 -2.16 15.40
N ASN A 265 -8.60 -0.93 15.89
CA ASN A 265 -8.49 -0.58 17.32
C ASN A 265 -7.30 -1.28 17.99
N ASP A 266 -7.55 -2.05 19.05
CA ASP A 266 -6.55 -2.73 19.87
C ASP A 266 -5.67 -3.68 19.05
N ARG A 267 -6.24 -4.38 18.05
CA ARG A 267 -5.46 -5.24 17.16
C ARG A 267 -4.50 -4.45 16.28
N ALA A 268 -4.89 -3.25 15.85
CA ALA A 268 -4.00 -2.36 15.10
C ALA A 268 -2.92 -1.79 16.03
N TYR A 269 -3.29 -1.37 17.24
CA TYR A 269 -2.35 -0.87 18.25
C TYR A 269 -1.27 -1.89 18.60
N HIS A 270 -1.66 -3.11 18.98
CA HIS A 270 -0.70 -4.17 19.33
C HIS A 270 0.20 -4.56 18.16
N ALA A 271 -0.32 -4.61 16.93
CA ALA A 271 0.51 -4.87 15.77
C ALA A 271 1.56 -3.76 15.54
N ILE A 272 1.22 -2.48 15.76
CA ILE A 272 2.21 -1.40 15.73
C ILE A 272 3.23 -1.54 16.87
N GLN A 273 2.80 -1.90 18.09
CA GLN A 273 3.74 -2.12 19.19
C GLN A 273 4.73 -3.27 18.90
N ASP A 274 4.23 -4.40 18.42
CA ASP A 274 5.05 -5.56 18.06
C ASP A 274 6.02 -5.22 16.92
N LEU A 275 5.53 -4.49 15.91
CA LEU A 275 6.33 -3.99 14.80
C LEU A 275 7.48 -3.08 15.28
N LEU A 276 7.19 -2.11 16.14
CA LEU A 276 8.19 -1.17 16.65
C LEU A 276 9.22 -1.86 17.56
N LYS A 277 8.76 -2.79 18.41
CA LYS A 277 9.62 -3.55 19.33
C LYS A 277 10.53 -4.54 18.59
N GLY A 278 9.97 -5.28 17.63
CA GLY A 278 10.70 -6.30 16.87
C GLY A 278 11.50 -5.75 15.70
N ARG A 279 11.16 -4.55 15.19
CA ARG A 279 11.70 -3.96 13.95
C ARG A 279 11.66 -4.94 12.77
N SER A 280 10.71 -5.89 12.76
CA SER A 280 10.47 -6.85 11.68
C SER A 280 8.99 -6.88 11.34
N ILE A 281 8.68 -6.39 10.14
CA ILE A 281 7.32 -6.43 9.62
C ILE A 281 6.90 -7.87 9.28
N GLU A 282 7.83 -8.72 8.84
CA GLU A 282 7.51 -10.10 8.51
C GLU A 282 7.10 -10.88 9.76
N SER A 283 7.92 -10.82 10.81
CA SER A 283 7.65 -11.53 12.06
C SER A 283 6.28 -11.14 12.61
N THR A 284 5.99 -9.83 12.62
CA THR A 284 4.67 -9.29 13.02
C THR A 284 3.54 -9.82 12.12
N THR A 285 3.71 -9.75 10.80
CA THR A 285 2.69 -10.15 9.82
C THR A 285 2.38 -11.64 9.89
N PHE A 286 3.39 -12.50 9.82
CA PHE A 286 3.19 -13.94 9.80
C PHE A 286 2.89 -14.53 11.18
N SER A 287 3.31 -13.90 12.29
CA SER A 287 2.83 -14.30 13.61
C SER A 287 1.31 -14.12 13.73
N ILE A 288 0.76 -13.01 13.18
CA ILE A 288 -0.69 -12.80 13.10
C ILE A 288 -1.32 -13.88 12.21
N ILE A 289 -0.83 -14.10 10.99
CA ILE A 289 -1.40 -15.11 10.09
C ILE A 289 -1.42 -16.49 10.75
N ASN A 290 -0.27 -16.96 11.23
CA ASN A 290 -0.09 -18.29 11.79
C ASN A 290 -0.87 -18.50 13.10
N ARG A 291 -1.13 -17.42 13.85
CA ARG A 291 -2.00 -17.47 15.02
C ARG A 291 -3.45 -17.72 14.63
N TYR A 292 -3.92 -17.11 13.55
CA TYR A 292 -5.33 -17.11 13.19
C TYR A 292 -5.73 -18.25 12.29
N LEU A 293 -4.91 -18.65 11.31
CA LEU A 293 -5.25 -19.79 10.46
C LEU A 293 -4.05 -20.48 9.82
N ARG A 294 -4.30 -21.72 9.37
CA ARG A 294 -3.48 -22.42 8.39
C ARG A 294 -4.36 -23.19 7.41
N PHE A 295 -3.91 -23.31 6.17
CA PHE A 295 -4.48 -24.28 5.23
C PHE A 295 -3.75 -25.62 5.34
N ALA A 296 -4.51 -26.70 5.37
CA ALA A 296 -4.04 -28.07 5.53
C ALA A 296 -4.54 -28.95 4.38
N ASP A 297 -3.95 -30.12 4.22
CA ASP A 297 -4.46 -31.14 3.29
C ASP A 297 -5.13 -32.26 4.08
N LYS A 298 -6.40 -32.54 3.77
CA LYS A 298 -7.19 -33.54 4.47
C LYS A 298 -6.58 -34.93 4.29
N VAL A 299 -6.41 -35.63 5.40
CA VAL A 299 -5.98 -37.03 5.42
C VAL A 299 -7.05 -37.86 6.11
N GLU A 300 -7.58 -38.84 5.39
CA GLU A 300 -8.58 -39.77 5.90
C GLU A 300 -8.04 -40.55 7.11
N GLY A 301 -8.91 -40.83 8.09
CA GLY A 301 -8.52 -41.48 9.34
C GLY A 301 -7.72 -40.59 10.31
N LYS A 302 -7.26 -39.40 9.93
CA LYS A 302 -6.58 -38.45 10.84
C LYS A 302 -7.54 -37.38 11.35
N ARG A 303 -7.39 -37.03 12.64
CA ARG A 303 -8.05 -35.86 13.24
C ARG A 303 -7.65 -34.59 12.48
N ARG A 304 -8.60 -33.67 12.29
CA ARG A 304 -8.40 -32.39 11.58
C ARG A 304 -7.21 -31.58 12.08
N THR A 305 -6.96 -31.56 13.39
CA THR A 305 -5.80 -30.89 14.00
C THR A 305 -4.46 -31.44 13.54
N ASN A 306 -4.42 -32.71 13.12
CA ASN A 306 -3.22 -33.44 12.71
C ASN A 306 -3.06 -33.49 11.19
N TRP A 307 -3.90 -32.81 10.43
CA TRP A 307 -3.72 -32.70 8.98
C TRP A 307 -2.44 -31.91 8.67
N PRO A 308 -1.62 -32.41 7.72
CA PRO A 308 -0.38 -31.76 7.32
C PRO A 308 -0.64 -30.36 6.75
N LEU A 309 0.33 -29.47 6.91
CA LEU A 309 0.29 -28.14 6.31
C LEU A 309 0.30 -28.26 4.78
N ASN A 310 -0.60 -27.55 4.12
CA ASN A 310 -0.62 -27.48 2.66
C ASN A 310 0.71 -26.92 2.13
N GLU A 311 1.25 -27.51 1.07
CA GLU A 311 2.59 -27.19 0.59
C GLU A 311 2.71 -25.74 0.10
N GLN A 312 1.76 -25.28 -0.73
CA GLN A 312 1.78 -23.91 -1.26
C GLN A 312 1.59 -22.89 -0.13
N TRP A 313 0.65 -23.15 0.78
CA TRP A 313 0.48 -22.34 1.98
C TRP A 313 1.76 -22.30 2.83
N GLY A 314 2.46 -23.43 2.97
CA GLY A 314 3.75 -23.51 3.64
C GLY A 314 4.82 -22.61 3.02
N ARG A 315 4.92 -22.61 1.69
CA ARG A 315 5.83 -21.71 0.94
C ARG A 315 5.43 -20.25 1.15
N PHE A 316 4.13 -19.94 1.15
CA PHE A 316 3.61 -18.61 1.42
C PHE A 316 3.91 -18.12 2.85
N ILE A 317 3.90 -18.99 3.87
CA ILE A 317 4.12 -18.56 5.28
C ILE A 317 5.55 -18.64 5.81
N GLY A 318 6.48 -19.35 5.15
CA GLY A 318 7.91 -19.24 5.52
C GLY A 318 8.81 -20.29 4.92
N ARG A 319 8.24 -21.42 4.48
CA ARG A 319 9.01 -22.61 4.20
C ARG A 319 9.95 -22.39 3.01
N ASN A 320 11.25 -22.57 3.26
CA ASN A 320 12.33 -22.49 2.27
C ASN A 320 12.49 -21.13 1.58
N ARG A 321 12.09 -20.02 2.23
CA ARG A 321 12.36 -18.66 1.74
C ARG A 321 13.13 -17.82 2.76
N LYS A 322 13.74 -16.74 2.27
CA LYS A 322 14.32 -15.69 3.12
C LYS A 322 13.25 -14.79 3.71
N GLU A 323 13.66 -14.00 4.71
CA GLU A 323 12.81 -12.97 5.30
C GLU A 323 12.48 -11.87 4.25
N ILE A 324 11.20 -11.59 4.05
CA ILE A 324 10.57 -10.47 3.34
C ILE A 324 10.64 -9.22 4.21
N GLN A 325 11.43 -8.22 3.81
CA GLN A 325 11.41 -6.93 4.50
C GLN A 325 10.24 -6.06 4.04
N LEU A 326 10.01 -4.95 4.75
CA LEU A 326 9.06 -3.93 4.33
C LEU A 326 9.46 -3.37 2.97
N THR A 327 8.59 -3.55 1.98
CA THR A 327 8.73 -2.97 0.66
C THR A 327 8.25 -1.53 0.69
N SER A 328 9.16 -0.60 0.44
CA SER A 328 8.83 0.80 0.19
C SER A 328 8.65 1.01 -1.31
N GLU A 329 7.48 1.49 -1.72
CA GLU A 329 7.14 1.75 -3.11
C GLU A 329 6.60 3.18 -3.26
N PRO A 330 7.42 4.22 -3.00
CA PRO A 330 6.95 5.60 -3.03
C PRO A 330 6.40 5.95 -4.41
N LYS A 331 5.15 6.40 -4.45
CA LYS A 331 4.48 6.87 -5.67
C LYS A 331 3.89 8.24 -5.41
N PRO A 332 4.29 9.29 -6.16
CA PRO A 332 3.67 10.60 -6.01
C PRO A 332 2.17 10.53 -6.36
N TYR A 333 1.40 11.49 -5.85
CA TYR A 333 0.01 11.63 -6.26
C TYR A 333 -0.08 11.94 -7.76
N THR A 334 -1.05 11.33 -8.44
CA THR A 334 -1.33 11.58 -9.85
C THR A 334 -2.83 11.73 -10.09
N ILE A 335 -3.19 12.47 -11.13
CA ILE A 335 -4.58 12.60 -11.62
C ILE A 335 -4.98 11.47 -12.60
N GLU A 336 -4.26 10.34 -12.58
CA GLU A 336 -4.44 9.23 -13.53
C GLU A 336 -5.88 8.70 -13.55
N ARG A 337 -6.55 8.63 -12.39
CA ARG A 337 -7.98 8.26 -12.34
C ARG A 337 -8.86 9.22 -13.12
N THR A 338 -8.61 10.53 -13.00
CA THR A 338 -9.34 11.56 -13.73
C THR A 338 -9.08 11.43 -15.22
N LEU A 339 -7.81 11.21 -15.63
CA LEU A 339 -7.44 11.02 -17.03
C LEU A 339 -8.06 9.76 -17.63
N ASN A 340 -8.04 8.64 -16.91
CA ASN A 340 -8.65 7.38 -17.34
C ASN A 340 -10.18 7.50 -17.45
N TRP A 341 -10.82 8.19 -16.50
CA TRP A 341 -12.24 8.50 -16.59
C TRP A 341 -12.56 9.38 -17.80
N LEU A 342 -11.79 10.45 -18.03
CA LEU A 342 -11.93 11.31 -19.21
C LEU A 342 -11.78 10.48 -20.50
N GLY A 343 -10.75 9.65 -20.59
CA GLY A 343 -10.48 8.80 -21.74
C GLY A 343 -11.60 7.80 -22.04
N ARG A 344 -12.20 7.20 -21.00
CA ARG A 344 -13.24 6.17 -21.17
C ARG A 344 -14.64 6.72 -21.33
N GLN A 345 -15.02 7.67 -20.48
CA GLN A 345 -16.41 8.11 -20.33
C GLN A 345 -16.69 9.36 -21.17
N VAL A 346 -15.69 10.21 -21.38
CA VAL A 346 -15.90 11.53 -22.02
C VAL A 346 -15.35 11.55 -23.44
N ALA A 347 -14.18 10.97 -23.69
CA ALA A 347 -13.46 11.12 -24.96
C ALA A 347 -14.23 10.65 -26.20
N PRO A 348 -15.00 9.53 -26.20
CA PRO A 348 -15.77 9.12 -27.37
C PRO A 348 -16.83 10.15 -27.76
N THR A 349 -17.65 10.58 -26.81
CA THR A 349 -18.69 11.62 -27.02
C THR A 349 -18.06 12.96 -27.40
N TRP A 350 -16.94 13.32 -26.75
CA TRP A 350 -16.18 14.52 -27.08
C TRP A 350 -15.65 14.51 -28.51
N LYS A 351 -15.13 13.36 -28.98
CA LYS A 351 -14.66 13.16 -30.36
C LYS A 351 -15.81 13.30 -31.35
N MET A 352 -16.97 12.69 -31.08
CA MET A 352 -18.17 12.83 -31.89
C MET A 352 -18.59 14.31 -32.00
N ALA A 353 -18.65 15.02 -30.88
CA ALA A 353 -19.06 16.42 -30.86
C ALA A 353 -18.07 17.32 -31.62
N LYS A 354 -16.75 17.09 -31.50
CA LYS A 354 -15.74 17.80 -32.31
C LYS A 354 -15.91 17.57 -33.81
N GLU A 355 -16.31 16.36 -34.22
CA GLU A 355 -16.55 16.06 -35.64
C GLU A 355 -17.82 16.77 -36.16
N LEU A 356 -18.87 16.86 -35.34
CA LEU A 356 -20.06 17.67 -35.66
C LEU A 356 -19.72 19.16 -35.79
N ASP A 357 -18.90 19.71 -34.88
CA ASP A 357 -18.41 21.09 -34.97
C ASP A 357 -17.70 21.33 -36.31
N ARG A 358 -16.83 20.40 -36.73
CA ARG A 358 -16.09 20.46 -38.00
C ARG A 358 -17.02 20.42 -39.21
N LEU A 359 -18.00 19.50 -39.23
CA LEU A 359 -18.96 19.37 -40.33
C LEU A 359 -19.86 20.60 -40.48
N ASN A 360 -20.27 21.17 -39.35
CA ASN A 360 -21.16 22.33 -39.31
C ASN A 360 -20.42 23.68 -39.33
N GLN A 361 -19.07 23.67 -39.35
CA GLN A 361 -18.22 24.86 -39.29
C GLN A 361 -18.52 25.74 -38.05
N THR A 362 -18.71 25.10 -36.90
CA THR A 362 -18.98 25.76 -35.61
C THR A 362 -17.83 25.53 -34.61
N THR A 363 -17.82 26.28 -33.50
CA THR A 363 -16.74 26.27 -32.50
C THR A 363 -17.21 25.89 -31.09
N TYR A 364 -18.40 25.29 -30.94
CA TYR A 364 -19.06 25.08 -29.65
C TYR A 364 -18.18 24.37 -28.62
N ILE A 365 -17.50 23.30 -29.01
CA ILE A 365 -16.64 22.53 -28.10
C ILE A 365 -15.41 23.33 -27.69
N GLN A 366 -14.80 24.07 -28.62
CA GLN A 366 -13.64 24.91 -28.31
C GLN A 366 -14.04 26.06 -27.38
N ASP A 367 -15.18 26.70 -27.64
CA ASP A 367 -15.71 27.79 -26.81
C ASP A 367 -16.12 27.28 -25.42
N MET A 368 -16.70 26.08 -25.33
CA MET A 368 -17.03 25.44 -24.05
C MET A 368 -15.79 25.27 -23.16
N VAL A 369 -14.68 24.74 -23.71
CA VAL A 369 -13.43 24.60 -22.95
C VAL A 369 -12.85 25.96 -22.58
N ARG A 370 -12.85 26.90 -23.53
CA ARG A 370 -12.29 28.24 -23.32
C ARG A 370 -13.01 29.00 -22.20
N ASN A 371 -14.32 28.82 -22.11
CA ASN A 371 -15.17 29.49 -21.13
C ASN A 371 -15.27 28.73 -19.80
N ALA A 372 -14.85 27.46 -19.76
CA ALA A 372 -14.81 26.68 -18.53
C ALA A 372 -13.82 27.28 -17.54
N ARG A 373 -14.29 27.55 -16.31
CA ARG A 373 -13.46 28.08 -15.23
C ARG A 373 -13.02 26.96 -14.31
N LEU A 374 -11.75 26.99 -13.93
CA LEU A 374 -11.24 26.10 -12.89
C LEU A 374 -11.85 26.50 -11.54
N SER A 375 -12.45 25.53 -10.84
CA SER A 375 -12.83 25.69 -9.44
C SER A 375 -11.59 25.86 -8.56
N ASP A 376 -11.75 26.36 -7.35
CA ASP A 376 -10.63 26.49 -6.42
C ASP A 376 -10.01 25.13 -6.07
N GLN A 377 -10.83 24.08 -6.04
CA GLN A 377 -10.37 22.69 -5.95
C GLN A 377 -9.44 22.31 -7.12
N HIS A 378 -9.82 22.61 -8.37
CA HIS A 378 -8.96 22.33 -9.53
C HIS A 378 -7.64 23.09 -9.45
N LYS A 379 -7.68 24.37 -9.08
CA LYS A 379 -6.46 25.18 -8.91
C LYS A 379 -5.56 24.57 -7.83
N LYS A 380 -6.14 24.11 -6.72
CA LYS A 380 -5.38 23.50 -5.62
C LYS A 380 -4.71 22.20 -6.01
N ILE A 381 -5.42 21.34 -6.75
CA ILE A 381 -4.85 20.10 -7.29
C ILE A 381 -3.68 20.41 -8.24
N LEU A 382 -3.82 21.41 -9.11
CA LEU A 382 -2.74 21.84 -10.01
C LEU A 382 -1.52 22.37 -9.25
N GLU A 383 -1.74 23.14 -8.19
CA GLU A 383 -0.67 23.62 -7.31
C GLU A 383 0.07 22.44 -6.66
N GLN A 384 -0.67 21.47 -6.09
CA GLN A 384 -0.08 20.25 -5.52
C GLN A 384 0.72 19.44 -6.56
N GLN A 385 0.24 19.35 -7.81
CA GLN A 385 0.89 18.57 -8.88
C GLN A 385 2.11 19.27 -9.50
N SER A 386 2.17 20.61 -9.45
CA SER A 386 3.25 21.38 -10.06
C SER A 386 4.45 21.62 -9.15
N MET A 387 4.31 21.35 -7.85
CA MET A 387 5.38 21.54 -6.88
C MET A 387 6.26 20.30 -6.76
N ALA A 388 7.57 20.53 -6.61
CA ALA A 388 8.48 19.49 -6.13
C ALA A 388 8.12 19.10 -4.69
N ILE A 389 8.31 17.83 -4.33
CA ILE A 389 7.95 17.30 -2.99
C ILE A 389 8.67 18.07 -1.88
N GLU A 390 9.90 18.49 -2.12
CA GLU A 390 10.72 19.29 -1.19
C GLU A 390 10.05 20.64 -0.86
N ASN A 391 9.24 21.18 -1.77
CA ASN A 391 8.52 22.43 -1.53
C ASN A 391 7.22 22.23 -0.75
N LEU A 392 6.73 21.00 -0.63
CA LEU A 392 5.48 20.64 0.06
C LEU A 392 5.69 20.20 1.52
N ILE A 393 6.95 19.98 1.92
CA ILE A 393 7.32 19.61 3.29
C ILE A 393 7.79 20.83 4.09
N VAL A 394 7.66 20.76 5.41
CA VAL A 394 8.13 21.80 6.35
C VAL A 394 9.64 21.73 6.55
#